data_AF-A0AAC9WJF0-F1
#
_entry.id   AF-A0AAC9WJF0-F1
#
_cell.length_a   1.000
_cell.length_b   1.000
_cell.length_c   1.000
_cell.angle_alpha   90.00
_cell.angle_beta   90.00
_cell.angle_gamma   90.00
#
_symmetry.space_group_name_H-M   'P 1'
#
loop_
_entity.id
_entity.type
_entity.pdbx_description
1 polymer ?
#
loop_
_entity_poly.entity_id
_entity_poly.type
_entity_poly.pdbx_seq_one_letter_code
_entity_poly.pdbx_strand_id
1 'polypeptide(L)'
;MADCYDIKSVCNRLSKIEGHVKGIKKMVEEKRPCEDILTQIAAIESAIHRVGQIVLEDHLKGCVINGIKEGKEEETIKKLKSALSKFI
;
A
#
# COMPACT_ATOMS: atom_id res chain seq x y z
N MET A 1 -17.49 -7.44 8.19
CA MET A 1 -16.51 -6.34 8.03
C MET A 1 -15.30 -6.87 7.27
N ALA A 2 -15.47 -7.28 6.01
CA ALA A 2 -14.44 -8.03 5.27
C ALA A 2 -13.98 -7.37 3.96
N ASP A 3 -14.73 -6.44 3.37
CA ASP A 3 -14.38 -5.92 2.04
C ASP A 3 -14.44 -4.38 2.03
N CYS A 4 -13.42 -3.73 2.60
CA CYS A 4 -13.33 -2.27 2.64
C CYS A 4 -12.46 -1.66 1.55
N TYR A 5 -11.93 -2.47 0.62
CA TYR A 5 -11.16 -2.06 -0.56
C TYR A 5 -11.30 -3.10 -1.68
N ASP A 6 -10.99 -2.72 -2.92
CA ASP A 6 -10.99 -3.66 -4.05
C ASP A 6 -9.80 -4.63 -3.94
N ILE A 7 -10.06 -5.80 -3.35
CA ILE A 7 -9.08 -6.88 -3.12
C ILE A 7 -8.39 -7.26 -4.43
N LYS A 8 -9.13 -7.38 -5.53
CA LYS A 8 -8.57 -7.81 -6.82
C LYS A 8 -7.61 -6.75 -7.37
N SER A 9 -7.98 -5.48 -7.30
CA SER A 9 -7.13 -4.36 -7.73
C SER A 9 -5.84 -4.29 -6.91
N VAL A 10 -5.94 -4.40 -5.57
CA VAL A 10 -4.78 -4.38 -4.67
C VAL A 10 -3.87 -5.59 -4.92
N CYS A 11 -4.41 -6.80 -4.99
CA CYS A 11 -3.63 -8.01 -5.31
C CYS A 11 -2.90 -7.87 -6.65
N ASN A 12 -3.57 -7.38 -7.70
CA ASN A 12 -2.94 -7.19 -9.01
C ASN A 12 -1.75 -6.22 -8.95
N ARG A 13 -1.84 -5.16 -8.14
CA ARG A 13 -0.75 -4.19 -7.96
C ARG A 13 0.42 -4.80 -7.17
N LEU A 14 0.12 -5.54 -6.11
CA LEU A 14 1.12 -6.27 -5.34
C LEU A 14 1.85 -7.32 -6.18
N SER A 15 1.15 -8.06 -7.04
CA SER A 15 1.77 -9.01 -7.97
C SER A 15 2.72 -8.35 -8.97
N LYS A 16 2.41 -7.13 -9.44
CA LYS A 16 3.33 -6.35 -10.28
C LYS A 16 4.58 -5.93 -9.52
N ILE A 17 4.41 -5.46 -8.29
CA ILE A 17 5.53 -5.09 -7.40
C ILE A 17 6.42 -6.30 -7.13
N GLU A 18 5.85 -7.47 -6.86
CA GLU A 18 6.60 -8.72 -6.70
C GLU A 18 7.45 -9.04 -7.94
N GLY A 19 6.88 -8.87 -9.15
CA GLY A 19 7.62 -8.99 -10.40
C GLY A 19 8.78 -8.01 -10.51
N HIS A 20 8.60 -6.76 -10.08
CA HIS A 20 9.66 -5.76 -10.06
C HIS A 20 10.77 -6.13 -9.08
N VAL A 21 10.44 -6.62 -7.87
CA VAL A 21 11.43 -7.09 -6.88
C VAL A 21 12.27 -8.23 -7.47
N LYS A 22 11.63 -9.19 -8.15
CA LYS A 22 12.35 -10.27 -8.86
C LYS A 22 13.28 -9.72 -9.95
N GLY A 23 12.84 -8.69 -10.68
CA GLY A 23 13.66 -7.98 -11.66
C GLY A 23 14.91 -7.36 -11.05
N ILE A 24 14.76 -6.63 -9.94
CA ILE A 24 15.91 -6.02 -9.22
C ILE A 24 16.88 -7.08 -8.74
N LYS A 25 16.38 -8.18 -8.16
CA LYS A 25 17.24 -9.30 -7.74
C LYS A 25 18.10 -9.80 -8.90
N LYS A 26 17.51 -9.97 -10.09
CA LYS A 26 18.25 -10.35 -11.29
C LYS A 26 19.28 -9.30 -11.70
N MET A 27 18.96 -8.00 -11.61
CA MET A 27 19.91 -6.93 -11.90
C MET A 27 21.13 -6.97 -10.97
N VAL A 28 20.93 -7.29 -9.69
CA VAL A 28 22.02 -7.48 -8.73
C VAL A 28 22.88 -8.69 -9.10
N GLU A 29 22.27 -9.82 -9.44
CA GLU A 29 22.97 -11.03 -9.90
C GLU A 29 23.76 -10.79 -11.20
N GLU A 30 23.22 -9.97 -12.10
CA GLU A 30 23.86 -9.50 -13.34
C GLU A 30 24.94 -8.42 -13.12
N LYS A 31 25.19 -8.00 -11.87
CA LYS A 31 26.15 -6.95 -11.48
C LYS A 31 25.93 -5.62 -12.23
N ARG A 32 24.67 -5.21 -12.39
CA ARG A 32 24.32 -3.93 -13.02
C ARG A 32 24.80 -2.73 -12.19
N PRO A 33 24.93 -1.54 -12.81
CA PRO A 33 25.34 -0.32 -12.12
C PRO A 33 24.45 0.00 -10.91
N CYS A 34 25.06 0.55 -9.86
CA CYS A 34 24.37 0.88 -8.62
C CYS A 34 23.26 1.92 -8.85
N GLU A 35 23.47 2.89 -9.75
CA GLU A 35 22.44 3.90 -10.07
C GLU A 35 21.17 3.29 -10.66
N ASP A 36 21.29 2.24 -11.48
CA ASP A 36 20.15 1.56 -12.08
C ASP A 36 19.35 0.80 -11.02
N ILE A 37 20.05 0.13 -10.10
CA ILE A 37 19.42 -0.59 -8.99
C ILE A 37 18.67 0.39 -8.09
N LEU A 38 19.29 1.51 -7.70
CA LEU A 38 18.67 2.55 -6.88
C LEU A 38 17.43 3.13 -7.56
N THR A 39 17.49 3.37 -8.87
CA THR A 39 16.35 3.85 -9.66
C THR A 39 15.18 2.87 -9.61
N GLN A 40 15.44 1.57 -9.73
CA GLN A 40 14.37 0.57 -9.66
C GLN A 40 13.81 0.41 -8.24
N ILE A 41 14.64 0.52 -7.20
CA ILE A 41 14.18 0.51 -5.80
C ILE A 41 13.22 1.69 -5.57
N ALA A 42 13.59 2.90 -5.98
CA ALA A 42 12.74 4.09 -5.86
C ALA A 42 11.39 3.94 -6.60
N ALA A 43 11.39 3.24 -7.75
CA ALA A 43 10.16 2.92 -8.47
C ALA A 43 9.25 1.95 -7.68
N ILE A 44 9.83 0.97 -6.97
CA ILE A 44 9.08 0.06 -6.08
C ILE A 44 8.52 0.80 -4.88
N GLU A 45 9.31 1.65 -4.21
CA GLU A 45 8.83 2.45 -3.08
C GLU A 45 7.63 3.31 -3.48
N SER A 46 7.72 3.98 -4.63
CA SER A 46 6.62 4.76 -5.20
C SER A 46 5.38 3.91 -5.49
N ALA A 47 5.56 2.69 -6.02
CA ALA A 47 4.47 1.78 -6.32
C ALA A 47 3.78 1.26 -5.04
N ILE A 48 4.56 0.89 -4.02
CA ILE A 48 4.05 0.46 -2.71
C ILE A 48 3.29 1.60 -2.03
N HIS A 49 3.83 2.83 -2.06
CA HIS A 49 3.15 3.99 -1.49
C HIS A 49 1.79 4.21 -2.14
N ARG A 50 1.68 4.12 -3.47
CA ARG A 50 0.38 4.20 -4.17
C ARG A 50 -0.60 3.10 -3.76
N VAL A 51 -0.13 1.87 -3.53
CA VAL A 51 -1.01 0.79 -3.05
C VAL A 51 -1.57 1.13 -1.67
N GLY A 52 -0.72 1.62 -0.76
CA GLY A 52 -1.16 2.05 0.56
C GLY A 52 -2.15 3.22 0.52
N GLN A 53 -1.95 4.18 -0.38
CA GLN A 53 -2.90 5.29 -0.60
C GLN A 53 -4.28 4.77 -1.03
N ILE A 54 -4.33 3.82 -1.97
CA ILE A 54 -5.60 3.22 -2.42
C ILE A 54 -6.33 2.53 -1.26
N VAL A 55 -5.61 1.72 -0.49
CA VAL A 55 -6.18 1.02 0.67
C VAL A 55 -6.68 2.03 1.73
N LEU A 56 -5.94 3.11 1.96
CA LEU A 56 -6.32 4.16 2.89
C LEU A 56 -7.57 4.92 2.43
N GLU A 57 -7.64 5.32 1.15
CA GLU A 57 -8.81 5.99 0.59
C GLU A 57 -10.08 5.14 0.72
N ASP A 58 -9.98 3.85 0.41
CA ASP A 58 -11.10 2.92 0.51
C ASP A 58 -11.49 2.70 1.98
N HIS A 59 -10.51 2.62 2.89
CA HIS A 59 -10.75 2.53 4.34
C HIS A 59 -11.50 3.76 4.88
N LEU A 60 -11.12 4.96 4.43
CA LEU A 60 -11.81 6.21 4.80
C LEU A 60 -13.27 6.20 4.30
N LYS A 61 -13.51 5.83 3.05
CA LYS A 61 -14.85 5.82 2.44
C LYS A 61 -15.77 4.74 3.02
N GLY A 62 -15.22 3.59 3.38
CA GLY A 62 -15.98 2.45 3.89
C GLY A 62 -16.06 2.44 5.41
N CYS A 63 -14.97 2.03 6.06
CA CYS A 63 -14.95 1.77 7.49
C CYS A 63 -15.17 3.03 8.34
N VAL A 64 -14.56 4.15 7.93
CA VAL A 64 -14.63 5.37 8.76
C VAL A 64 -16.00 6.03 8.70
N ILE A 65 -16.55 6.22 7.51
CA ILE A 65 -17.90 6.79 7.34
C ILE A 65 -18.97 5.91 8.01
N ASN A 66 -18.87 4.59 7.89
CA ASN A 66 -19.83 3.69 8.52
C ASN A 66 -19.70 3.68 10.05
N GLY A 67 -18.47 3.68 10.58
CA GLY A 67 -18.23 3.76 12.01
C GLY A 67 -18.79 5.04 12.64
N ILE A 68 -18.73 6.17 11.92
CA ILE A 68 -19.37 7.42 12.36
C ILE A 68 -20.90 7.30 12.36
N LYS A 69 -21.50 6.73 11.31
CA LYS A 69 -22.96 6.53 11.25
C LYS A 69 -23.50 5.60 12.33
N GLU A 70 -22.67 4.67 12.81
CA GLU A 70 -23.01 3.72 13.87
C GLU A 70 -22.73 4.25 15.29
N GLY A 71 -22.30 5.52 15.46
CA GLY A 71 -21.97 6.09 16.78
C GLY A 71 -20.70 5.51 17.40
N LYS A 72 -19.76 5.02 16.56
CA LYS A 72 -18.45 4.46 16.96
C LYS A 72 -17.32 5.39 16.53
N GLU A 73 -17.53 6.71 16.57
CA GLU A 73 -16.57 7.70 16.07
C GLU A 73 -15.20 7.55 16.72
N GLU A 74 -15.18 7.42 18.05
CA GLU A 74 -13.95 7.42 18.84
C GLU A 74 -13.08 6.18 18.57
N GLU A 75 -13.70 4.99 18.51
CA GLU A 75 -13.03 3.74 18.16
C GLU A 75 -12.47 3.80 16.73
N THR A 76 -13.27 4.32 15.81
CA THR A 76 -12.94 4.43 14.39
C THR A 76 -11.76 5.36 14.16
N ILE A 77 -11.77 6.55 14.77
CA ILE A 77 -10.68 7.53 14.68
C ILE A 77 -9.40 6.96 15.32
N LYS A 78 -9.51 6.23 16.43
CA LYS A 78 -8.34 5.59 17.07
C LYS A 78 -7.68 4.57 16.15
N LYS A 79 -8.46 3.72 15.47
CA LYS A 79 -7.94 2.76 14.49
C LYS A 79 -7.29 3.44 13.30
N LEU A 80 -7.92 4.49 12.76
CA LEU A 80 -7.35 5.29 11.68
C LEU A 80 -6.01 5.92 12.08
N LYS A 81 -5.94 6.56 13.26
CA LYS A 81 -4.68 7.16 13.78
C LYS A 81 -3.56 6.13 13.88
N SER A 82 -3.87 4.94 14.39
CA SER A 82 -2.88 3.86 14.50
C SER A 82 -2.40 3.32 13.15
N ALA A 83 -3.23 3.38 12.11
CA ALA A 83 -2.84 2.98 10.76
C ALA A 83 -1.97 4.05 10.09
N LEU A 84 -2.36 5.33 10.23
CA LEU A 84 -1.63 6.47 9.67
C LEU A 84 -0.23 6.63 10.25
N SER A 85 -0.03 6.40 11.56
CA SER A 85 1.29 6.56 12.20
C SER A 85 2.36 5.60 11.70
N LYS A 86 1.98 4.55 10.94
CA LYS A 86 2.90 3.58 10.32
C LYS A 86 3.08 3.83 8.83
N PHE A 87 2.19 4.63 8.24
CA PHE A 87 2.14 4.90 6.81
C PHE A 87 2.82 6.23 6.44
N ILE A 88 2.87 7.17 7.39
CA ILE A 88 3.51 8.48 7.31
C ILE A 88 4.85 8.43 8.05
#